data_AF-A0A9D8XM10-F1
#
_entry.id   AF-A0A9D8XM10-F1
#
_cell.length_a   1.000
_cell.length_b   1.000
_cell.length_c   1.000
_cell.angle_alpha   90.00
_cell.angle_beta   90.00
_cell.angle_gamma   90.00
#
_symmetry.space_group_name_H-M   'P 1'
#
loop_
_entity.id
_entity.type
_entity.pdbx_description
1 polymer ?
#
loop_
_entity_poly.entity_id
_entity_poly.type
_entity_poly.pdbx_seq_one_letter_code
_entity_poly.pdbx_strand_id
1 'polypeptide(L)'
;MNKKLWLCLLCCWMSCCNLLAQDFESYLEDYAEILGEDDLSHLYDELLFLWENPIDLNHCKEEDIQELFMLTPQEKEALLDYLRRYRPLDAVAELLLVKGWTALSLQKVRAFVCVSEMNKPEEYRNRSSTGVWQVKQKLNYRIGEGVRDSAYRGSILSHSYQLSYRQHQHLRAAFCFDKDEGEVWGDH
;
A
#
# COMPACT_ATOMS: atom_id res chain seq x y z
N MET A 1 28.49 27.94 -3.95
CA MET A 1 27.22 27.28 -4.32
C MET A 1 26.08 27.96 -3.55
N ASN A 2 25.06 28.48 -4.24
CA ASN A 2 24.14 29.48 -3.69
C ASN A 2 23.03 28.86 -2.84
N LYS A 3 22.90 29.28 -1.57
CA LYS A 3 21.87 28.82 -0.61
C LYS A 3 20.43 28.94 -1.14
N LYS A 4 20.19 29.91 -2.03
CA LYS A 4 18.89 30.12 -2.70
C LYS A 4 18.51 28.97 -3.64
N LEU A 5 19.50 28.33 -4.27
CA LEU A 5 19.27 27.18 -5.17
C LEU A 5 18.82 25.95 -4.38
N TRP A 6 19.41 25.72 -3.20
CA TRP A 6 19.03 24.63 -2.30
C TRP A 6 17.60 24.78 -1.77
N LEU A 7 17.20 26.00 -1.44
CA LEU A 7 15.82 26.29 -1.01
C LEU A 7 14.81 25.98 -2.13
N CYS A 8 15.10 26.39 -3.36
CA CYS A 8 14.23 26.10 -4.51
C CYS A 8 14.13 24.61 -4.80
N LEU A 9 15.26 23.87 -4.76
CA LEU A 9 15.25 22.41 -4.95
C LEU A 9 14.45 21.69 -3.86
N LEU A 10 14.54 22.15 -2.61
CA LEU A 10 13.81 21.58 -1.48
C LEU A 10 12.30 21.89 -1.58
N CYS A 11 11.92 23.10 -2.02
CA CYS A 11 10.52 23.43 -2.30
C CYS A 11 9.96 22.62 -3.48
N CYS A 12 10.73 22.46 -4.57
CA CYS A 12 10.32 21.63 -5.70
C CYS A 12 10.18 20.15 -5.29
N TRP A 13 11.10 19.63 -4.47
CA TRP A 13 11.00 18.28 -3.93
C TRP A 13 9.74 18.11 -3.08
N MET A 14 9.46 19.03 -2.15
CA MET A 14 8.25 18.99 -1.33
C MET A 14 6.96 19.12 -2.15
N SER A 15 6.92 19.98 -3.17
CA SER A 15 5.76 20.09 -4.07
C SER A 15 5.57 18.84 -4.93
N CYS A 16 6.65 18.22 -5.43
CA CYS A 16 6.58 16.97 -6.18
C CYS A 16 6.15 15.78 -5.30
N CYS A 17 6.57 15.73 -4.03
CA CYS A 17 6.12 14.71 -3.09
C CYS A 17 4.62 14.81 -2.80
N ASN A 18 4.07 16.02 -2.68
CA ASN A 18 2.64 16.22 -2.45
C ASN A 18 1.78 15.81 -3.66
N LEU A 19 2.24 16.08 -4.89
CA LEU A 19 1.48 15.72 -6.10
C LEU A 19 1.34 14.20 -6.26
N LEU A 20 2.41 13.46 -5.94
CA LEU A 20 2.42 11.99 -6.04
C LEU A 20 1.58 11.34 -4.92
N ALA A 21 1.46 11.99 -3.77
CA ALA A 21 0.58 11.56 -2.68
C ALA A 21 -0.91 11.81 -3.00
N GLN A 22 -1.26 12.92 -3.65
CA GLN A 22 -2.66 13.26 -3.97
C GLN A 22 -3.36 12.25 -4.88
N ASP A 23 -2.69 11.74 -5.92
CA ASP A 23 -3.27 10.75 -6.83
C ASP A 23 -3.59 9.43 -6.10
N PHE A 24 -2.79 9.07 -5.10
CA PHE A 24 -2.98 7.87 -4.30
C PHE A 24 -4.08 8.05 -3.23
N GLU A 25 -4.15 9.25 -2.64
CA GLU A 25 -5.14 9.59 -1.61
C GLU A 25 -6.56 9.61 -2.20
N SER A 26 -6.74 10.21 -3.39
CA SER A 26 -8.01 10.16 -4.13
C SER A 26 -8.42 8.72 -4.47
N TYR A 27 -7.45 7.85 -4.77
CA TYR A 27 -7.72 6.45 -5.03
C TYR A 27 -8.25 5.70 -3.78
N LEU A 28 -7.77 6.07 -2.59
CA LEU A 28 -8.19 5.48 -1.32
C LEU A 28 -9.54 6.01 -0.84
N GLU A 29 -9.85 7.29 -1.08
CA GLU A 29 -11.14 7.90 -0.73
C GLU A 29 -12.32 7.13 -1.34
N ASP A 30 -12.21 6.71 -2.61
CA ASP A 30 -13.23 5.91 -3.29
C ASP A 30 -13.55 4.58 -2.56
N TYR A 31 -12.57 4.02 -1.83
CA TYR A 31 -12.74 2.80 -1.05
C TYR A 31 -13.08 3.08 0.43
N ALA A 32 -12.75 4.26 0.95
CA ALA A 32 -12.99 4.70 2.33
C ALA A 32 -14.47 4.81 2.66
N GLU A 33 -15.31 5.20 1.70
CA GLU A 33 -16.75 5.30 1.92
C GLU A 33 -17.43 3.93 2.09
N ILE A 34 -16.78 2.85 1.63
CA ILE A 34 -17.33 1.49 1.60
C ILE A 34 -16.71 0.59 2.68
N LEU A 35 -15.45 0.82 3.03
CA LEU A 35 -14.66 -0.01 3.95
C LEU A 35 -14.59 0.62 5.35
N GLY A 36 -14.55 -0.22 6.39
CA GLY A 36 -14.24 0.25 7.75
C GLY A 36 -12.78 0.72 7.88
N GLU A 37 -12.45 1.51 8.91
CA GLU A 37 -11.10 2.07 9.12
C GLU A 37 -9.98 1.01 9.11
N ASP A 38 -10.23 -0.17 9.70
CA ASP A 38 -9.25 -1.25 9.76
C ASP A 38 -9.07 -1.94 8.38
N ASP A 39 -10.15 -2.09 7.60
CA ASP A 39 -10.10 -2.65 6.24
C ASP A 39 -9.39 -1.71 5.26
N LEU A 40 -9.60 -0.39 5.41
CA LEU A 40 -8.91 0.62 4.62
C LEU A 40 -7.41 0.64 4.91
N SER A 41 -7.01 0.52 6.19
CA SER A 41 -5.59 0.42 6.57
C SER A 41 -4.93 -0.81 5.96
N HIS A 42 -5.65 -1.94 5.87
CA HIS A 42 -5.14 -3.14 5.22
C HIS A 42 -5.01 -2.96 3.70
N LEU A 43 -6.01 -2.36 3.05
CA LEU A 43 -5.98 -2.07 1.62
C LEU A 43 -4.81 -1.14 1.27
N TYR A 44 -4.58 -0.11 2.08
CA TYR A 44 -3.44 0.80 1.95
C TYR A 44 -2.11 0.04 1.90
N ASP A 45 -1.89 -0.88 2.84
CA ASP A 45 -0.65 -1.66 2.89
C ASP A 45 -0.47 -2.54 1.65
N GLU A 46 -1.54 -3.17 1.18
CA GLU A 46 -1.53 -4.03 0.00
C GLU A 46 -1.17 -3.22 -1.25
N LEU A 47 -1.78 -2.05 -1.43
CA LEU A 47 -1.48 -1.15 -2.54
C LEU A 47 -0.06 -0.60 -2.48
N LEU A 48 0.41 -0.20 -1.29
CA LEU A 48 1.78 0.27 -1.10
C LEU A 48 2.80 -0.83 -1.43
N PHE A 49 2.53 -2.06 -1.00
CA PHE A 49 3.39 -3.21 -1.31
C PHE A 49 3.48 -3.47 -2.82
N LEU A 50 2.36 -3.42 -3.54
CA LEU A 50 2.31 -3.56 -5.00
C LEU A 50 3.00 -2.41 -5.74
N TRP A 51 2.90 -1.20 -5.20
CA TRP A 51 3.58 -0.04 -5.78
C TRP A 51 5.11 -0.16 -5.66
N GLU A 52 5.59 -0.63 -4.51
CA GLU A 52 7.03 -0.90 -4.30
C GLU A 52 7.51 -2.13 -5.10
N ASN A 53 6.64 -3.11 -5.32
CA ASN A 53 6.92 -4.38 -5.99
C ASN A 53 5.95 -4.61 -7.16
N PRO A 54 6.07 -3.83 -8.26
CA PRO A 54 5.14 -3.94 -9.37
C PRO A 54 5.26 -5.30 -10.06
N ILE A 55 4.12 -5.85 -10.47
CA ILE A 55 4.00 -7.18 -11.08
C ILE A 55 4.59 -7.15 -12.50
N ASP A 56 5.54 -8.03 -12.78
CA ASP A 56 6.07 -8.23 -14.14
C ASP A 56 5.09 -9.07 -14.96
N LEU A 57 4.37 -8.43 -15.87
CA LEU A 57 3.33 -9.06 -16.69
C LEU A 57 3.86 -10.16 -17.62
N ASN A 58 5.15 -10.15 -17.95
CA ASN A 58 5.75 -11.18 -18.79
C ASN A 58 6.07 -12.44 -17.98
N HIS A 59 6.36 -12.32 -16.69
CA HIS A 59 6.82 -13.41 -15.83
C HIS A 59 5.87 -13.78 -14.67
N CYS A 60 4.75 -13.07 -14.52
CA CYS A 60 3.81 -13.30 -13.43
C CYS A 60 3.01 -14.61 -13.61
N LYS A 61 2.58 -15.14 -12.47
CA LYS A 61 1.61 -16.23 -12.34
C LYS A 61 0.19 -15.68 -12.29
N GLU A 62 -0.78 -16.58 -12.42
CA GLU A 62 -2.20 -16.21 -12.32
C GLU A 62 -2.57 -15.73 -10.92
N GLU A 63 -1.89 -16.26 -9.88
CA GLU A 63 -2.05 -15.83 -8.50
C GLU A 63 -1.67 -14.35 -8.29
N ASP A 64 -0.60 -13.88 -8.94
CA ASP A 64 -0.12 -12.50 -8.81
C ASP A 64 -1.17 -11.50 -9.34
N ILE A 65 -1.89 -11.87 -10.41
CA ILE A 65 -2.98 -11.04 -10.96
C ILE A 65 -4.16 -10.93 -9.98
N GLN A 66 -4.33 -11.90 -9.07
CA GLN A 66 -5.36 -11.80 -8.03
C GLN A 66 -5.06 -10.70 -7.02
N GLU A 67 -3.79 -10.35 -6.82
CA GLU A 67 -3.36 -9.25 -5.93
C GLU A 67 -3.79 -7.87 -6.45
N LEU A 68 -4.19 -7.75 -7.73
CA LEU A 68 -4.72 -6.49 -8.28
C LEU A 68 -6.16 -6.21 -7.79
N PHE A 69 -6.34 -5.87 -6.51
CA PHE A 69 -7.65 -5.63 -5.85
C PHE A 69 -8.50 -4.54 -6.53
N MET A 70 -7.86 -3.62 -7.25
CA MET A 70 -8.50 -2.58 -8.04
C MET A 70 -9.30 -3.07 -9.24
N LEU A 71 -8.98 -4.27 -9.74
CA LEU A 71 -9.64 -4.86 -10.90
C LEU A 71 -10.83 -5.69 -10.46
N THR A 72 -11.92 -5.57 -11.21
CA THR A 72 -13.07 -6.48 -11.08
C THR A 72 -12.69 -7.91 -11.49
N PRO A 73 -13.40 -8.94 -11.01
CA PRO A 73 -13.14 -10.32 -11.42
C PRO A 73 -13.15 -10.50 -12.96
N GLN A 74 -14.05 -9.79 -13.67
CA GLN A 74 -14.12 -9.82 -15.12
C GLN A 74 -12.90 -9.17 -15.78
N GLU A 75 -12.42 -8.03 -15.25
CA GLU A 75 -11.21 -7.38 -15.77
C GLU A 75 -9.95 -8.24 -15.54
N LYS A 76 -9.86 -8.95 -14.40
CA LYS A 76 -8.78 -9.90 -14.12
C LYS A 76 -8.80 -11.08 -15.09
N GLU A 77 -9.97 -11.68 -15.32
CA GLU A 77 -10.11 -12.79 -16.27
C GLU A 77 -9.74 -12.36 -17.69
N ALA A 78 -10.20 -11.18 -18.12
CA ALA A 78 -9.84 -10.62 -19.43
C ALA A 78 -8.32 -10.39 -19.57
N LEU A 79 -7.68 -9.88 -18.51
CA LEU A 79 -6.22 -9.70 -18.47
C LEU A 79 -5.49 -11.04 -18.54
N LEU A 80 -5.88 -12.04 -17.76
CA LEU A 80 -5.30 -13.38 -17.79
C LEU A 80 -5.41 -14.00 -19.18
N ASP A 81 -6.59 -13.91 -19.79
CA ASP A 81 -6.83 -14.41 -21.14
C ASP A 81 -5.97 -13.71 -22.19
N TYR A 82 -5.77 -12.41 -22.05
CA TYR A 82 -4.88 -11.64 -22.92
C TYR A 82 -3.42 -12.06 -22.74
N LEU A 83 -2.93 -12.13 -21.50
CA LEU A 83 -1.57 -12.55 -21.17
C LEU A 83 -1.28 -14.01 -21.61
N ARG A 84 -2.27 -14.90 -21.58
CA ARG A 84 -2.10 -16.29 -22.08
C ARG A 84 -1.90 -16.34 -23.60
N ARG A 85 -2.42 -15.37 -24.35
CA ARG A 85 -2.42 -15.38 -25.83
C ARG A 85 -1.32 -14.51 -26.43
N TYR A 86 -0.98 -13.42 -25.76
CA TYR A 86 -0.16 -12.34 -26.34
C TYR A 86 1.12 -12.03 -25.56
N ARG A 87 1.50 -12.85 -24.57
CA ARG A 87 2.84 -12.77 -23.98
C ARG A 87 3.93 -13.15 -25.00
N PRO A 88 5.11 -12.51 -24.98
CA PRO A 88 5.49 -11.38 -24.13
C PRO A 88 4.90 -10.07 -24.66
N LEU A 89 4.61 -9.15 -23.74
CA LEU A 89 4.28 -7.76 -24.05
C LEU A 89 5.56 -6.95 -24.26
N ASP A 90 5.49 -5.93 -25.09
CA ASP A 90 6.52 -4.92 -25.34
C ASP A 90 6.31 -3.66 -24.50
N ALA A 91 5.05 -3.31 -24.21
CA ALA A 91 4.70 -2.12 -23.42
C ALA A 91 3.43 -2.31 -22.58
N VAL A 92 3.38 -1.65 -21.40
CA VAL A 92 2.18 -1.62 -20.53
C VAL A 92 0.97 -1.01 -21.26
N ALA A 93 1.18 -0.16 -22.28
CA ALA A 93 0.11 0.43 -23.07
C ALA A 93 -0.70 -0.61 -23.87
N GLU A 94 -0.13 -1.78 -24.16
CA GLU A 94 -0.83 -2.88 -24.84
C GLU A 94 -2.01 -3.42 -24.04
N LEU A 95 -2.06 -3.16 -22.73
CA LEU A 95 -3.23 -3.50 -21.91
C LEU A 95 -4.52 -2.80 -22.38
N LEU A 96 -4.45 -1.72 -23.16
CA LEU A 96 -5.63 -1.14 -23.82
C LEU A 96 -6.27 -2.07 -24.86
N LEU A 97 -5.54 -3.10 -25.31
CA LEU A 97 -6.03 -4.13 -26.23
C LEU A 97 -6.76 -5.26 -25.50
N VAL A 98 -6.68 -5.29 -24.15
CA VAL A 98 -7.44 -6.24 -23.34
C VAL A 98 -8.93 -5.97 -23.54
N LYS A 99 -9.69 -7.03 -23.82
CA LYS A 99 -11.12 -6.90 -24.13
C LYS A 99 -11.86 -6.29 -22.92
N GLY A 100 -12.59 -5.21 -23.18
CA GLY A 100 -13.41 -4.54 -22.16
C GLY A 100 -12.64 -3.58 -21.26
N TRP A 101 -11.32 -3.46 -21.42
CA TRP A 101 -10.54 -2.47 -20.70
C TRP A 101 -10.75 -1.07 -21.29
N THR A 102 -10.72 -0.08 -20.42
CA THR A 102 -10.78 1.34 -20.78
C THR A 102 -9.49 2.05 -20.38
N ALA A 103 -9.33 3.31 -20.79
CA ALA A 103 -8.23 4.15 -20.31
C ALA A 103 -8.22 4.26 -18.77
N LEU A 104 -9.40 4.24 -18.13
CA LEU A 104 -9.53 4.20 -16.68
C LEU A 104 -8.95 2.90 -16.10
N SER A 105 -9.31 1.73 -16.66
CA SER A 105 -8.77 0.44 -16.22
C SER A 105 -7.25 0.41 -16.29
N LEU A 106 -6.67 0.93 -17.37
CA LEU A 106 -5.21 1.07 -17.49
C LEU A 106 -4.64 2.00 -16.42
N GLN A 107 -5.26 3.17 -16.20
CA GLN A 107 -4.79 4.15 -15.20
C GLN A 107 -4.73 3.53 -13.79
N LYS A 108 -5.72 2.71 -13.43
CA LYS A 108 -5.78 2.02 -12.13
C LYS A 108 -4.61 1.07 -11.91
N VAL A 109 -4.16 0.36 -12.95
CA VAL A 109 -3.13 -0.68 -12.80
C VAL A 109 -1.73 -0.20 -13.15
N ARG A 110 -1.59 0.89 -13.89
CA ARG A 110 -0.31 1.33 -14.48
C ARG A 110 0.81 1.52 -13.44
N ALA A 111 0.47 1.94 -12.23
CA ALA A 111 1.44 2.13 -11.14
C ALA A 111 1.92 0.82 -10.49
N PHE A 112 1.24 -0.30 -10.76
CA PHE A 112 1.40 -1.57 -10.04
C PHE A 112 1.86 -2.72 -10.96
N VAL A 113 2.06 -2.46 -12.25
CA VAL A 113 2.47 -3.45 -13.25
C VAL A 113 3.64 -2.94 -14.09
N CYS A 114 4.45 -3.86 -14.61
CA CYS A 114 5.54 -3.54 -15.53
C CYS A 114 5.71 -4.60 -16.63
N VAL A 115 6.34 -4.19 -17.73
CA VAL A 115 6.74 -5.03 -18.85
C VAL A 115 8.26 -4.92 -18.99
N SER A 116 8.96 -6.06 -18.96
CA SER A 116 10.41 -6.13 -18.81
C SER A 116 11.18 -5.86 -20.12
N GLU A 117 11.42 -4.58 -20.42
CA GLU A 117 12.67 -4.04 -21.00
C GLU A 117 12.97 -2.62 -20.48
N MET A 118 12.84 -2.43 -19.16
CA MET A 118 13.64 -1.38 -18.51
C MET A 118 14.79 -2.05 -17.77
N ASN A 119 16.00 -1.63 -18.14
CA ASN A 119 17.17 -1.57 -17.27
C ASN A 119 16.76 -0.87 -15.97
N LYS A 120 16.06 -1.54 -15.06
CA LYS A 120 16.15 -1.17 -13.66
C LYS A 120 17.62 -1.45 -13.30
N PRO A 121 18.36 -0.52 -12.68
CA PRO A 121 19.71 -0.82 -12.21
C PRO A 121 19.64 -2.12 -11.39
N GLU A 122 20.65 -2.98 -11.51
CA GLU A 122 20.66 -4.36 -10.99
C GLU A 122 20.16 -4.50 -9.54
N GLU A 123 20.23 -3.41 -8.78
CA GLU A 123 19.65 -3.15 -7.46
C GLU A 123 18.14 -3.48 -7.32
N TYR A 124 17.33 -3.34 -8.38
CA TYR A 124 15.89 -3.65 -8.34
C TYR A 124 15.55 -5.09 -8.74
N ARG A 125 16.37 -5.73 -9.59
CA ARG A 125 16.12 -7.13 -10.03
C ARG A 125 16.39 -8.12 -8.89
N ASN A 126 17.28 -7.77 -7.96
CA ASN A 126 17.53 -8.56 -6.74
C ASN A 126 16.51 -8.31 -5.61
N ARG A 127 15.58 -7.35 -5.78
CA ARG A 127 14.71 -6.89 -4.71
C ARG A 127 13.42 -7.71 -4.53
N SER A 128 13.07 -8.58 -5.48
CA SER A 128 11.95 -9.53 -5.34
C SER A 128 12.16 -10.58 -4.23
N SER A 129 13.33 -10.59 -3.60
CA SER A 129 13.65 -11.41 -2.42
C SER A 129 13.80 -10.62 -1.12
N THR A 130 13.90 -9.29 -1.16
CA THR A 130 14.09 -8.47 0.05
C THR A 130 12.76 -8.18 0.70
N GLY A 131 12.60 -8.56 1.95
CA GLY A 131 11.42 -8.15 2.70
C GLY A 131 11.45 -6.66 3.05
N VAL A 132 10.26 -6.11 3.18
CA VAL A 132 10.01 -4.72 3.52
C VAL A 132 9.72 -4.63 5.01
N TRP A 133 10.35 -3.66 5.68
CA TRP A 133 10.04 -3.28 7.05
C TRP A 133 9.07 -2.11 7.05
N GLN A 134 8.03 -2.21 7.86
CA GLN A 134 7.01 -1.18 8.04
C GLN A 134 6.85 -0.88 9.52
N VAL A 135 6.77 0.40 9.86
CA VAL A 135 6.50 0.89 11.23
C VAL A 135 5.19 1.66 11.18
N LYS A 136 4.22 1.24 11.99
CA LYS A 136 2.93 1.89 12.15
C LYS A 136 2.76 2.41 13.57
N GLN A 137 2.12 3.57 13.67
CA GLN A 137 1.76 4.21 14.92
C GLN A 137 0.26 4.54 14.86
N LYS A 138 -0.54 4.01 15.79
CA LYS A 138 -1.97 4.33 15.91
C LYS A 138 -2.20 5.08 17.22
N LEU A 139 -2.82 6.25 17.13
CA LEU A 139 -3.19 7.09 18.27
C LEU A 139 -4.72 7.15 18.31
N ASN A 140 -5.34 6.62 19.36
CA ASN A 140 -6.79 6.64 19.51
C ASN A 140 -7.18 7.47 20.73
N TYR A 141 -8.19 8.33 20.57
CA TYR A 141 -8.80 9.06 21.69
C TYR A 141 -10.11 8.39 22.07
N ARG A 142 -10.21 7.86 23.30
CA ARG A 142 -11.43 7.18 23.77
C ARG A 142 -12.31 8.17 24.54
N ILE A 143 -13.39 8.64 23.91
CA ILE A 143 -14.48 9.36 24.61
C ILE A 143 -15.58 8.35 24.91
N GLY A 144 -15.57 7.77 26.12
CA GLY A 144 -16.63 6.89 26.61
C GLY A 144 -17.38 7.51 27.79
N GLU A 145 -18.64 7.10 28.00
CA GLU A 145 -19.49 7.58 29.11
C GLU A 145 -18.87 7.38 30.51
N GLY A 146 -17.97 6.39 30.65
CA GLY A 146 -17.20 6.13 31.88
C GLY A 146 -16.05 7.09 32.18
N VAL A 147 -15.72 8.03 31.28
CA VAL A 147 -14.74 9.11 31.55
C VAL A 147 -15.35 10.21 32.42
N ARG A 148 -16.68 10.30 32.47
CA ARG A 148 -17.42 11.28 33.28
C ARG A 148 -17.60 10.82 34.73
N ASP A 149 -17.63 9.52 34.96
CA ASP A 149 -17.53 8.93 36.30
C ASP A 149 -16.06 8.82 36.69
N SER A 150 -15.71 9.49 37.79
CA SER A 150 -14.36 9.67 38.35
C SER A 150 -13.54 8.39 38.68
N ALA A 151 -13.97 7.21 38.20
CA ALA A 151 -13.33 5.92 38.41
C ALA A 151 -12.37 5.51 37.28
N TYR A 152 -12.37 6.17 36.11
CA TYR A 152 -11.44 5.86 35.03
C TYR A 152 -10.04 6.46 35.30
N ARG A 153 -9.11 5.65 35.81
CA ARG A 153 -7.69 6.06 36.04
C ARG A 153 -6.73 5.68 34.91
N GLY A 154 -7.24 5.10 33.82
CA GLY A 154 -6.47 4.79 32.61
C GLY A 154 -6.12 6.03 31.78
N SER A 155 -5.17 5.88 30.86
CA SER A 155 -4.86 6.92 29.88
C SER A 155 -5.98 6.99 28.84
N ILE A 156 -6.70 8.12 28.77
CA ILE A 156 -7.73 8.41 27.75
C ILE A 156 -7.16 8.28 26.32
N LEU A 157 -5.85 8.49 26.20
CA LEU A 157 -5.09 8.28 24.99
C LEU A 157 -4.58 6.83 24.95
N SER A 158 -5.09 6.05 24.01
CA SER A 158 -4.55 4.74 23.67
C SER A 158 -3.49 4.90 22.58
N HIS A 159 -2.36 4.23 22.74
CA HIS A 159 -1.23 4.29 21.82
C HIS A 159 -0.76 2.87 21.51
N SER A 160 -0.75 2.52 20.24
CA SER A 160 -0.19 1.27 19.76
C SER A 160 0.86 1.49 18.68
N TYR A 161 1.88 0.63 18.68
CA TYR A 161 2.90 0.57 17.66
C TYR A 161 2.91 -0.82 17.05
N GLN A 162 3.04 -0.89 15.73
CA GLN A 162 3.18 -2.15 15.01
C GLN A 162 4.41 -2.11 14.12
N LEU A 163 5.31 -3.07 14.32
CA LEU A 163 6.45 -3.31 13.44
C LEU A 163 6.17 -4.56 12.60
N SER A 164 6.05 -4.41 11.29
CA SER A 164 5.79 -5.52 10.37
C SER A 164 6.96 -5.74 9.40
N TYR A 165 7.22 -7.00 9.10
CA TYR A 165 8.13 -7.46 8.06
C TYR A 165 7.34 -8.31 7.06
N ARG A 166 7.45 -7.99 5.76
CA ARG A 166 6.76 -8.69 4.68
C ARG A 166 7.72 -9.06 3.57
N GLN A 167 7.82 -10.35 3.26
CA GLN A 167 8.61 -10.87 2.14
C GLN A 167 7.70 -11.75 1.27
N HIS A 168 7.16 -11.13 0.21
CA HIS A 168 6.27 -11.71 -0.80
C HIS A 168 5.35 -12.83 -0.26
N GLN A 169 5.42 -14.04 -0.83
CA GLN A 169 4.58 -15.20 -0.49
C GLN A 169 5.11 -16.09 0.65
N HIS A 170 6.27 -15.77 1.25
CA HIS A 170 6.97 -16.72 2.13
C HIS A 170 7.04 -16.33 3.59
N LEU A 171 7.03 -15.03 3.91
CA LEU A 171 7.18 -14.60 5.30
C LEU A 171 6.40 -13.32 5.58
N ARG A 172 5.55 -13.38 6.60
CA ARG A 172 4.90 -12.23 7.22
C ARG A 172 5.11 -12.35 8.72
N ALA A 173 5.71 -11.34 9.32
CA ALA A 173 5.88 -11.24 10.77
C ALA A 173 5.47 -9.85 11.24
N ALA A 174 4.79 -9.77 12.37
CA ALA A 174 4.41 -8.50 12.97
C ALA A 174 4.54 -8.56 14.50
N PHE A 175 5.08 -7.50 15.07
CA PHE A 175 5.09 -7.26 16.51
C PHE A 175 4.16 -6.09 16.81
N CYS A 176 3.21 -6.30 17.72
CA CYS A 176 2.34 -5.25 18.23
C CYS A 176 2.76 -4.90 19.66
N PHE A 177 3.00 -3.62 19.90
CA PHE A 177 3.27 -3.05 21.21
C PHE A 177 2.11 -2.16 21.57
N ASP A 178 1.26 -2.66 22.44
CA ASP A 178 0.20 -1.87 23.06
C ASP A 178 0.68 -1.36 24.40
N LYS A 179 0.39 -0.09 24.69
CA LYS A 179 0.60 0.46 26.03
C LYS A 179 -0.38 -0.22 26.99
N ASP A 180 0.14 -1.11 27.84
CA ASP A 180 -0.63 -1.79 28.88
C ASP A 180 -1.23 -0.77 29.87
N GLU A 181 -2.54 -0.84 30.08
CA GLU A 181 -3.28 -0.04 31.06
C GLU A 181 -3.15 -0.76 32.40
N GLY A 182 -2.04 -0.55 33.10
CA GLY A 182 -1.66 -1.32 34.29
C GLY A 182 -2.82 -1.60 35.26
N GLU A 183 -3.05 -2.88 35.56
CA GLU A 183 -3.95 -3.30 36.63
C GLU A 183 -3.41 -2.92 38.02
N VAL A 184 -4.31 -2.84 39.01
CA VAL A 184 -3.95 -2.54 40.40
C VAL A 184 -3.05 -3.65 40.95
N TRP A 185 -1.77 -3.33 41.14
CA TRP A 185 -0.87 -4.20 41.90
C TRP A 185 -1.15 -4.03 43.39
N GLY A 186 -1.88 -4.99 43.96
CA GLY A 186 -2.01 -5.19 45.41
C GLY A 186 -3.31 -4.68 46.01
N ASP A 187 -4.36 -5.50 45.93
CA ASP A 187 -5.40 -5.54 46.97
C ASP A 187 -5.02 -6.65 47.98
N HIS A 188 -4.16 -6.28 48.94
CA HIS A 188 -3.94 -7.04 50.18
C HIS A 188 -3.96 -6.08 51.38
#